data_AF-W2U301-F1
#
_entry.id   AF-W2U301-F1
#
_cell.length_a   1.000
_cell.length_b   1.000
_cell.length_c   1.000
_cell.angle_alpha   90.00
_cell.angle_beta   90.00
_cell.angle_gamma   90.00
#
_symmetry.space_group_name_H-M   'P 1'
#
loop_
_entity.id
_entity.type
_entity.pdbx_description
1 polymer ?
#
loop_
_entity_poly.entity_id
_entity_poly.type
_entity_poly.pdbx_seq_one_letter_code
_entity_poly.pdbx_strand_id
1 'polypeptide(L)'
;MRLLALLLFLSCSLAQTLLPASTFGLSFREEASAWIYEGEGVRFVYVPGVGWAEPLDPRLPPPDGEKLPLEALKALGYFRTPEAGVRHGAQGRALRLVLDLPGPEPAAKPSSEGQAPGSLSLLLPYLAPGMTQVPWPKGMEARVRLLPGGTELSLNFPGKLLRYRLFPLKDPARLVLDLYALEAEVEEPVAAGVRYREIWAFTPEPLRLYLVEAEKGRLVPVGKPGVRALPKDLAPNALAVLNGGYFDPKTATPIGLWVQDGVTVSYPSGRMALLWDGFSFFLGVPRFEAMVQGPSGERVRVGINTSRARYTAHTVPGPVGMEGEEVALVMGNRVQAIFPAPQELPPGAWALTFPKGAPPFPLKPGDTLSLYGRLDPPFRYALEAGPLLVQKGQYAFDPNRENFRDPRPLQAIAPQAAVAWTREGKLWLLVSEPTTPGVLARALLTLGAWNALRMDGGGSAQLWVKGRLRNPYQGSPRPVVSALALYAP
;
A
#
# COMPACT_ATOMS: atom_id res chain seq x y z
N MET A 1 47.68 65.81 -8.21
CA MET A 1 47.23 65.09 -7.01
C MET A 1 47.36 63.60 -7.27
N ARG A 2 48.15 62.92 -6.44
CA ARG A 2 48.44 61.48 -6.51
C ARG A 2 47.22 60.69 -5.99
N LEU A 3 46.85 59.60 -6.64
CA LEU A 3 46.08 58.53 -6.01
C LEU A 3 46.65 57.19 -6.53
N LEU A 4 47.35 56.51 -5.63
CA LEU A 4 47.90 55.17 -5.77
C LEU A 4 46.73 54.17 -5.86
N ALA A 5 46.77 53.28 -6.84
CA ALA A 5 45.96 52.08 -6.86
C ALA A 5 46.61 51.02 -5.96
N LEU A 6 45.95 50.64 -4.88
CA LEU A 6 46.35 49.55 -4.00
C LEU A 6 45.70 48.25 -4.52
N LEU A 7 46.52 47.37 -5.10
CA LEU A 7 46.16 45.99 -5.41
C LEU A 7 46.13 45.19 -4.09
N LEU A 8 44.93 44.92 -3.59
CA LEU A 8 44.70 43.96 -2.51
C LEU A 8 44.71 42.54 -3.10
N PHE A 9 45.82 41.84 -2.91
CA PHE A 9 45.85 40.38 -3.01
C PHE A 9 45.03 39.81 -1.85
N LEU A 10 43.77 39.43 -2.10
CA LEU A 10 43.08 38.47 -1.25
C LEU A 10 43.69 37.09 -1.50
N SER A 11 44.54 36.64 -0.57
CA SER A 11 44.85 35.22 -0.42
C SER A 11 43.55 34.46 -0.16
N CYS A 12 43.16 33.58 -1.09
CA CYS A 12 42.11 32.60 -0.84
C CYS A 12 42.58 31.67 0.29
N SER A 13 42.17 31.94 1.53
CA SER A 13 42.19 30.92 2.57
C SER A 13 41.19 29.85 2.15
N LEU A 14 41.68 28.65 1.83
CA LEU A 14 40.83 27.48 1.71
C LEU A 14 40.04 27.36 3.02
N ALA A 15 38.70 27.39 2.93
CA ALA A 15 37.85 27.24 4.10
C ALA A 15 38.20 25.91 4.78
N GLN A 16 38.72 25.98 6.01
CA GLN A 16 39.12 24.82 6.79
C GLN A 16 37.90 24.17 7.44
N THR A 17 37.75 22.84 7.30
CA THR A 17 36.65 22.12 7.90
C THR A 17 37.08 21.55 9.26
N LEU A 18 36.88 22.34 10.32
CA LEU A 18 37.16 21.93 11.70
C LEU A 18 35.98 21.13 12.29
N LEU A 19 36.20 19.85 12.59
CA LEU A 19 35.21 18.96 13.20
C LEU A 19 35.74 18.36 14.50
N PRO A 20 34.90 18.08 15.50
CA PRO A 20 35.34 17.41 16.73
C PRO A 20 36.08 16.10 16.45
N ALA A 21 37.11 15.79 17.23
CA ALA A 21 37.90 14.55 17.11
C ALA A 21 37.02 13.28 17.10
N SER A 22 35.94 13.29 17.89
CA SER A 22 34.96 12.19 17.96
C SER A 22 34.25 11.92 16.62
N THR A 23 34.10 12.93 15.75
CA THR A 23 33.61 12.76 14.37
C THR A 23 34.53 11.87 13.55
N PHE A 24 35.83 11.87 13.83
CA PHE A 24 36.81 11.02 13.15
C PHE A 24 37.01 9.67 13.82
N GLY A 25 36.28 9.37 14.90
CA GLY A 25 36.53 8.20 15.74
C GLY A 25 37.75 8.32 16.65
N LEU A 26 38.24 9.54 16.85
CA LEU A 26 39.37 9.84 17.71
C LEU A 26 38.88 10.41 19.05
N SER A 27 39.56 10.06 20.12
CA SER A 27 39.46 10.74 21.41
C SER A 27 40.40 11.94 21.45
N PHE A 28 40.09 12.95 22.26
CA PHE A 28 40.93 14.13 22.48
C PHE A 28 41.34 14.22 23.95
N ARG A 29 42.60 14.54 24.20
CA ARG A 29 43.11 14.93 25.53
C ARG A 29 44.19 15.99 25.40
N GLU A 30 44.31 16.83 26.42
CA GLU A 30 45.39 17.79 26.56
C GLU A 30 46.37 17.33 27.65
N GLU A 31 47.65 17.26 27.32
CA GLU A 31 48.71 16.81 28.23
C GLU A 31 49.94 17.67 28.04
N ALA A 32 50.42 18.32 29.11
CA ALA A 32 51.60 19.19 29.07
C ALA A 32 51.58 20.21 27.91
N SER A 33 50.43 20.86 27.68
CA SER A 33 50.17 21.81 26.58
C SER A 33 50.22 21.20 25.17
N ALA A 34 50.32 19.88 25.03
CA ALA A 34 50.16 19.17 23.77
C ALA A 34 48.72 18.65 23.63
N TRP A 35 48.16 18.80 22.44
CA TRP A 35 46.86 18.23 22.06
C TRP A 35 47.09 16.87 21.43
N ILE A 36 46.51 15.83 22.04
CA ILE A 36 46.68 14.44 21.62
C ILE A 36 45.34 13.92 21.13
N TYR A 37 45.33 13.38 19.91
CA TYR A 37 44.19 12.74 19.29
C TYR A 37 44.50 11.26 19.04
N GLU A 38 43.69 10.35 19.58
CA GLU A 38 44.00 8.93 19.55
C GLU A 38 42.74 8.07 19.35
N GLY A 39 42.83 7.09 18.46
CA GLY A 39 41.72 6.20 18.10
C GLY A 39 41.98 5.56 16.73
N GLU A 40 41.18 4.55 16.34
CA GLU A 40 41.27 3.90 15.03
C GLU A 40 42.69 3.44 14.60
N GLY A 41 43.56 3.16 15.59
CA GLY A 41 44.95 2.73 15.37
C GLY A 41 45.94 3.85 15.04
N VAL A 42 45.57 5.13 15.20
CA VAL A 42 46.45 6.29 14.99
C VAL A 42 46.57 7.15 16.24
N ARG A 43 47.68 7.88 16.34
CA ARG A 43 47.93 8.90 17.36
C ARG A 43 48.51 10.13 16.68
N PHE A 44 47.79 11.25 16.76
CA PHE A 44 48.27 12.54 16.27
C PHE A 44 48.53 13.46 17.46
N VAL A 45 49.62 14.22 17.40
CA VAL A 45 50.01 15.17 18.45
C VAL A 45 50.25 16.53 17.81
N TYR A 46 49.64 17.56 18.38
CA TYR A 46 49.84 18.94 17.98
C TYR A 46 50.25 19.78 19.19
N VAL A 47 51.33 20.55 19.06
CA VAL A 47 51.79 21.45 20.12
C VAL A 47 51.52 22.89 19.67
N PRO A 48 50.60 23.63 20.32
CA PRO A 48 50.32 25.02 19.98
C PRO A 48 51.59 25.87 19.95
N GLY A 49 51.79 26.62 18.86
CA GLY A 49 52.99 27.43 18.63
C GLY A 49 54.20 26.68 18.10
N VAL A 50 54.19 25.33 18.07
CA VAL A 50 55.27 24.50 17.51
C VAL A 50 54.81 23.79 16.24
N GLY A 51 53.61 23.20 16.23
CA GLY A 51 53.05 22.47 15.09
C GLY A 51 52.79 20.98 15.38
N TRP A 52 52.56 20.22 14.32
CA TRP A 52 52.34 18.77 14.37
C TRP A 52 53.65 18.02 14.73
N ALA A 53 53.56 17.02 15.62
CA ALA A 53 54.72 16.24 16.07
C ALA A 53 54.92 14.93 15.28
N GLU A 54 56.19 14.57 15.03
CA GLU A 54 56.76 13.43 14.25
C GLU A 54 56.46 13.41 12.74
N PRO A 55 57.49 13.44 11.87
CA PRO A 55 57.58 14.37 10.76
C PRO A 55 56.30 14.40 9.91
N LEU A 56 55.35 15.23 10.34
CA LEU A 56 54.16 15.60 9.57
C LEU A 56 54.49 16.90 8.84
N ASP A 57 53.92 17.08 7.65
CA ASP A 57 54.16 18.28 6.85
C ASP A 57 53.76 19.54 7.64
N PRO A 58 54.67 20.50 7.89
CA PRO A 58 54.37 21.70 8.67
C PRO A 58 53.33 22.61 7.98
N ARG A 59 52.99 22.35 6.72
CA ARG A 59 51.92 23.04 5.98
C ARG A 59 50.53 22.48 6.27
N LEU A 60 50.42 21.39 7.03
CA LEU A 60 49.11 20.85 7.42
C LEU A 60 48.35 21.91 8.25
N PRO A 61 47.06 22.11 7.98
CA PRO A 61 46.27 23.08 8.74
C PRO A 61 46.27 22.71 10.23
N PRO A 62 46.35 23.71 11.13
CA PRO A 62 46.40 23.46 12.57
C PRO A 62 45.01 23.09 13.11
N PRO A 63 44.91 22.20 14.11
CA PRO A 63 43.66 21.98 14.83
C PRO A 63 43.27 23.18 15.73
N ASP A 64 42.07 23.09 16.32
CA ASP A 64 41.54 24.05 17.29
C ASP A 64 40.96 23.29 18.51
N GLY A 65 41.80 23.06 19.53
CA GLY A 65 41.45 22.27 20.70
C GLY A 65 40.98 20.86 20.33
N GLU A 66 39.78 20.47 20.70
CA GLU A 66 39.21 19.15 20.33
C GLU A 66 38.95 19.00 18.81
N LYS A 67 38.91 20.09 18.05
CA LYS A 67 38.55 20.04 16.63
C LYS A 67 39.75 19.80 15.74
N LEU A 68 39.64 18.82 14.86
CA LEU A 68 40.65 18.47 13.85
C LEU A 68 40.24 18.99 12.46
N PRO A 69 41.19 19.46 11.64
CA PRO A 69 40.94 19.77 10.24
C PRO A 69 40.76 18.49 9.45
N LEU A 70 39.63 18.35 8.75
CA LEU A 70 39.40 17.26 7.81
C LEU A 70 40.51 17.19 6.75
N GLU A 71 40.97 18.34 6.27
CA GLU A 71 41.98 18.47 5.22
C GLU A 71 43.35 17.95 5.68
N ALA A 72 43.69 18.12 6.97
CA ALA A 72 44.91 17.54 7.53
C ALA A 72 44.83 16.01 7.55
N LEU A 73 43.71 15.46 8.02
CA LEU A 73 43.52 14.00 8.05
C LEU A 73 43.53 13.36 6.65
N LYS A 74 42.97 14.06 5.64
CA LYS A 74 43.07 13.65 4.24
C LYS A 74 44.52 13.61 3.75
N ALA A 75 45.29 14.67 4.00
CA ALA A 75 46.70 14.76 3.60
C ALA A 75 47.59 13.72 4.31
N LEU A 76 47.21 13.33 5.54
CA LEU A 76 47.87 12.28 6.32
C LEU A 76 47.50 10.85 5.90
N GLY A 77 46.62 10.68 4.91
CA GLY A 77 46.18 9.35 4.46
C GLY A 77 45.36 8.58 5.49
N TYR A 78 44.74 9.28 6.45
CA TYR A 78 43.91 8.66 7.49
C TYR A 78 42.73 7.88 6.90
N PHE A 79 42.14 8.40 5.82
CA PHE A 79 41.03 7.77 5.13
C PHE A 79 41.52 6.83 4.02
N ARG A 80 41.09 5.56 4.07
CA ARG A 80 41.44 4.49 3.13
C ARG A 80 40.34 4.22 2.10
N THR A 81 39.44 5.18 1.93
CA THR A 81 38.28 5.09 1.05
C THR A 81 38.15 6.36 0.20
N PRO A 82 37.70 6.26 -1.06
CA PRO A 82 37.45 7.43 -1.90
C PRO A 82 36.42 8.38 -1.29
N GLU A 83 36.63 9.67 -1.52
CA GLU A 83 35.69 10.71 -1.16
C GLU A 83 34.54 10.81 -2.17
N ALA A 84 33.31 10.87 -1.67
CA ALA A 84 32.11 11.07 -2.48
C ALA A 84 31.47 12.43 -2.17
N GLY A 85 31.02 13.11 -3.21
CA GLY A 85 30.16 14.29 -3.06
C GLY A 85 28.81 13.88 -2.48
N VAL A 86 28.19 14.71 -1.65
CA VAL A 86 26.91 14.39 -1.01
C VAL A 86 25.86 15.39 -1.44
N ARG A 87 24.76 14.88 -2.00
CA ARG A 87 23.54 15.64 -2.27
C ARG A 87 22.40 15.06 -1.46
N HIS A 88 21.45 15.90 -1.05
CA HIS A 88 20.27 15.45 -0.35
C HIS A 88 19.01 16.14 -0.87
N GLY A 89 17.86 15.49 -0.70
CA GLY A 89 16.58 16.05 -1.07
C GLY A 89 15.42 15.17 -0.61
N ALA A 90 14.20 15.70 -0.67
CA ALA A 90 13.00 14.91 -0.45
C ALA A 90 12.63 14.15 -1.74
N GLN A 91 12.29 12.87 -1.60
CA GLN A 91 11.75 12.05 -2.69
C GLN A 91 10.53 11.29 -2.16
N GLY A 92 9.32 11.77 -2.48
CA GLY A 92 8.09 11.24 -1.88
C GLY A 92 8.15 11.36 -0.36
N ARG A 93 8.04 10.23 0.35
CA ARG A 93 8.16 10.15 1.83
C ARG A 93 9.61 9.96 2.32
N ALA A 94 10.58 9.80 1.41
CA ALA A 94 11.97 9.55 1.75
C ALA A 94 12.79 10.84 1.86
N LEU A 95 13.75 10.86 2.79
CA LEU A 95 14.95 11.68 2.67
C LEU A 95 15.95 10.88 1.81
N ARG A 96 16.24 11.39 0.61
CA ARG A 96 17.21 10.80 -0.30
C ARG A 96 18.57 11.44 -0.11
N LEU A 97 19.59 10.62 0.11
CA LEU A 97 20.99 10.99 0.05
C LEU A 97 21.61 10.36 -1.21
N VAL A 98 22.34 11.16 -1.97
CA VAL A 98 23.05 10.72 -3.18
C VAL A 98 24.53 10.99 -2.99
N LEU A 99 25.32 9.93 -2.99
CA LEU A 99 26.77 9.98 -3.00
C LEU A 99 27.26 9.94 -4.44
N ASP A 100 27.82 11.05 -4.92
CA ASP A 100 28.43 11.18 -6.24
C ASP A 100 29.83 10.58 -6.21
N LEU A 101 30.03 9.47 -6.95
CA LEU A 101 31.24 8.66 -6.84
C LEU A 101 32.34 9.18 -7.77
N PRO A 102 33.62 9.23 -7.34
CA PRO A 102 34.71 9.89 -8.06
C PRO A 102 35.28 9.11 -9.27
N GLY A 103 34.76 7.92 -9.61
CA GLY A 103 35.27 7.11 -10.73
C GLY A 103 34.46 5.84 -11.03
N PRO A 104 34.79 5.07 -12.08
CA PRO A 104 34.14 3.81 -12.40
C PRO A 104 34.35 2.77 -11.27
N GLU A 105 33.27 2.05 -10.93
CA GLU A 105 33.06 1.25 -9.70
C GLU A 105 34.24 0.35 -9.23
N PRO A 106 34.50 0.27 -7.92
CA PRO A 106 34.72 -1.02 -7.25
C PRO A 106 33.39 -1.80 -7.28
N ALA A 107 33.41 -3.04 -7.80
CA ALA A 107 32.26 -3.93 -8.07
C ALA A 107 30.93 -3.55 -7.38
N ALA A 108 29.87 -3.30 -8.18
CA ALA A 108 28.51 -3.01 -7.73
C ALA A 108 28.13 -3.83 -6.49
N LYS A 109 28.13 -3.20 -5.31
CA LYS A 109 27.55 -3.84 -4.13
C LYS A 109 26.06 -4.06 -4.41
N PRO A 110 25.51 -5.24 -4.11
CA PRO A 110 24.10 -5.51 -4.32
C PRO A 110 23.26 -4.48 -3.57
N SER A 111 22.10 -4.12 -4.13
CA SER A 111 21.13 -3.28 -3.43
C SER A 111 20.81 -3.92 -2.08
N SER A 112 20.84 -3.13 -1.02
CA SER A 112 20.50 -3.58 0.33
C SER A 112 19.37 -2.75 0.88
N GLU A 113 18.49 -3.39 1.64
CA GLU A 113 17.44 -2.73 2.38
C GLU A 113 17.36 -3.31 3.79
N GLY A 114 16.85 -2.51 4.71
CA GLY A 114 16.70 -2.95 6.09
C GLY A 114 15.88 -1.95 6.88
N GLN A 115 15.34 -2.41 8.01
CA GLN A 115 14.52 -1.61 8.90
C GLN A 115 14.86 -1.89 10.35
N ALA A 116 14.64 -0.89 11.20
CA ALA A 116 14.84 -1.02 12.63
C ALA A 116 13.91 -0.06 13.39
N PRO A 117 13.33 -0.50 14.53
CA PRO A 117 12.53 0.37 15.37
C PRO A 117 13.44 1.35 16.13
N GLY A 118 13.14 2.63 16.05
CA GLY A 118 13.79 3.67 16.83
C GLY A 118 15.22 4.02 16.41
N SER A 119 16.09 3.08 16.06
CA SER A 119 17.49 3.39 15.71
C SER A 119 18.02 2.56 14.56
N LEU A 120 18.85 3.18 13.71
CA LEU A 120 19.48 2.56 12.55
C LEU A 120 20.94 3.00 12.47
N SER A 121 21.87 2.06 12.24
CA SER A 121 23.27 2.37 11.95
C SER A 121 23.66 1.78 10.59
N LEU A 122 24.34 2.59 9.77
CA LEU A 122 24.79 2.23 8.43
C LEU A 122 26.25 2.64 8.25
N LEU A 123 27.06 1.75 7.68
CA LEU A 123 28.42 2.08 7.23
C LEU A 123 28.45 2.21 5.71
N LEU A 124 28.63 3.43 5.23
CA LEU A 124 28.80 3.73 3.81
C LEU A 124 30.28 3.59 3.43
N PRO A 125 30.61 2.86 2.35
CA PRO A 125 32.01 2.54 2.01
C PRO A 125 32.72 3.70 1.29
N TYR A 126 32.40 4.94 1.63
CA TYR A 126 32.94 6.17 1.05
C TYR A 126 33.16 7.20 2.15
N LEU A 127 34.17 8.05 1.99
CA LEU A 127 34.31 9.25 2.81
C LEU A 127 33.28 10.27 2.30
N ALA A 128 32.28 10.62 3.11
CA ALA A 128 31.18 11.49 2.71
C ALA A 128 31.03 12.68 3.67
N PRO A 129 31.96 13.66 3.68
CA PRO A 129 31.97 14.75 4.66
C PRO A 129 30.71 15.62 4.61
N GLY A 130 30.11 15.79 3.42
CA GLY A 130 28.87 16.53 3.23
C GLY A 130 27.67 15.95 3.99
N MET A 131 27.73 14.70 4.47
CA MET A 131 26.69 14.14 5.34
C MET A 131 26.58 14.86 6.69
N THR A 132 27.66 15.49 7.17
CA THR A 132 27.65 16.26 8.42
C THR A 132 26.75 17.49 8.37
N GLN A 133 26.38 17.96 7.16
CA GLN A 133 25.58 19.16 6.94
C GLN A 133 24.14 18.84 6.51
N VAL A 134 23.76 17.55 6.45
CA VAL A 134 22.41 17.13 6.04
C VAL A 134 21.37 17.64 7.05
N PRO A 135 20.30 18.30 6.60
CA PRO A 135 19.20 18.71 7.46
C PRO A 135 18.31 17.50 7.78
N TRP A 136 18.58 16.84 8.89
CA TRP A 136 17.81 15.69 9.35
C TRP A 136 16.38 16.09 9.79
N PRO A 137 15.38 15.19 9.64
CA PRO A 137 14.02 15.46 10.09
C PRO A 137 13.93 15.89 11.55
N LYS A 138 13.03 16.81 11.87
CA LYS A 138 12.83 17.28 13.25
C LYS A 138 12.52 16.11 14.19
N GLY A 139 13.27 16.00 15.29
CA GLY A 139 13.12 14.93 16.28
C GLY A 139 13.97 13.68 15.99
N MET A 140 14.66 13.63 14.85
CA MET A 140 15.68 12.63 14.57
C MET A 140 17.05 13.14 15.02
N GLU A 141 17.72 12.38 15.86
CA GLU A 141 19.12 12.57 16.17
C GLU A 141 19.96 11.79 15.14
N ALA A 142 20.90 12.47 14.51
CA ALA A 142 21.82 11.86 13.57
C ALA A 142 23.27 12.13 14.00
N ARG A 143 24.06 11.08 14.00
CA ARG A 143 25.51 11.13 14.24
C ARG A 143 26.21 10.60 13.00
N VAL A 144 27.09 11.42 12.44
CA VAL A 144 27.94 11.06 11.30
C VAL A 144 29.37 10.94 11.81
N ARG A 145 30.00 9.78 11.60
CA ARG A 145 31.42 9.57 11.87
C ARG A 145 32.16 9.29 10.56
N LEU A 146 33.22 10.04 10.32
CA LEU A 146 34.13 9.88 9.18
C LEU A 146 35.29 8.99 9.63
N LEU A 147 35.19 7.70 9.38
CA LEU A 147 36.15 6.69 9.84
C LEU A 147 37.14 6.33 8.72
N PRO A 148 38.29 5.71 9.03
CA PRO A 148 39.26 5.30 8.00
C PRO A 148 38.67 4.42 6.90
N GLY A 149 37.67 3.59 7.22
CA GLY A 149 37.05 2.66 6.28
C GLY A 149 35.78 3.15 5.59
N GLY A 150 35.24 4.33 5.95
CA GLY A 150 33.93 4.77 5.47
C GLY A 150 33.26 5.81 6.35
N THR A 151 32.05 6.20 5.97
CA THR A 151 31.19 7.07 6.76
C THR A 151 30.14 6.26 7.50
N GLU A 152 30.21 6.26 8.83
CA GLU A 152 29.19 5.67 9.69
C GLU A 152 28.09 6.71 9.94
N LEU A 153 26.85 6.33 9.64
CA LEU A 153 25.64 7.09 9.92
C LEU A 153 24.84 6.35 10.99
N SER A 154 24.71 6.94 12.16
CA SER A 154 23.82 6.48 13.22
C SER A 154 22.62 7.41 13.34
N LEU A 155 21.42 6.86 13.25
CA LEU A 155 20.15 7.57 13.38
C LEU A 155 19.42 7.05 14.61
N ASN A 156 18.83 7.97 15.36
CA ASN A 156 17.94 7.69 16.48
C ASN A 156 16.68 8.54 16.36
N PHE A 157 15.53 7.90 16.27
CA PHE A 157 14.21 8.49 16.18
C PHE A 157 13.20 7.64 16.97
N PRO A 158 13.18 7.76 18.31
CA PRO A 158 12.31 6.97 19.17
C PRO A 158 10.83 7.03 18.75
N GLY A 159 10.15 5.87 18.79
CA GLY A 159 8.73 5.76 18.42
C GLY A 159 8.45 5.72 16.91
N LYS A 160 9.48 5.77 16.06
CA LYS A 160 9.36 5.58 14.61
C LYS A 160 9.95 4.25 14.16
N LEU A 161 9.51 3.79 13.00
CA LEU A 161 10.17 2.73 12.24
C LEU A 161 11.09 3.39 11.22
N LEU A 162 12.40 3.19 11.36
CA LEU A 162 13.37 3.63 10.37
C LEU A 162 13.56 2.52 9.36
N ARG A 163 13.48 2.85 8.07
CA ARG A 163 13.84 1.94 6.98
C ARG A 163 14.76 2.63 6.00
N TYR A 164 15.65 1.86 5.39
CA TYR A 164 16.50 2.33 4.31
C TYR A 164 16.43 1.45 3.07
N ARG A 165 16.73 2.06 1.93
CA ARG A 165 17.10 1.37 0.68
C ARG A 165 18.39 1.99 0.16
N LEU A 166 19.40 1.16 -0.04
CA LEU A 166 20.70 1.55 -0.55
C LEU A 166 20.91 0.86 -1.90
N PHE A 167 21.12 1.62 -2.97
CA PHE A 167 21.27 1.07 -4.31
C PHE A 167 22.18 1.94 -5.20
N PRO A 168 22.95 1.34 -6.12
CA PRO A 168 23.74 2.08 -7.07
C PRO A 168 22.91 2.57 -8.27
N LEU A 169 23.33 3.68 -8.87
CA LEU A 169 22.88 4.15 -10.19
C LEU A 169 24.09 4.35 -11.10
N LYS A 170 23.89 4.10 -12.39
CA LYS A 170 24.89 4.32 -13.44
C LYS A 170 24.63 5.66 -14.15
N ASP A 171 25.65 6.14 -14.87
CA ASP A 171 25.58 7.27 -15.80
C ASP A 171 24.92 8.56 -15.23
N PRO A 172 25.58 9.29 -14.32
CA PRO A 172 26.88 9.03 -13.69
C PRO A 172 26.77 8.05 -12.49
N ALA A 173 27.91 7.49 -12.09
CA ALA A 173 28.02 6.56 -10.96
C ALA A 173 27.64 7.23 -9.63
N ARG A 174 26.61 6.68 -8.98
CA ARG A 174 26.05 7.21 -7.73
C ARG A 174 25.68 6.07 -6.79
N LEU A 175 25.84 6.29 -5.49
CA LEU A 175 25.22 5.46 -4.46
C LEU A 175 24.06 6.23 -3.82
N VAL A 176 22.85 5.68 -3.91
CA VAL A 176 21.63 6.34 -3.42
C VAL A 176 21.15 5.64 -2.15
N LEU A 177 20.95 6.42 -1.09
CA LEU A 177 20.36 6.00 0.17
C LEU A 177 19.02 6.71 0.37
N ASP A 178 17.92 5.97 0.25
CA ASP A 178 16.58 6.44 0.62
C ASP A 178 16.31 6.07 2.07
N LEU A 179 16.06 7.07 2.91
CA LEU A 179 15.71 6.92 4.32
C LEU A 179 14.25 7.26 4.55
N TYR A 180 13.52 6.35 5.20
CA TYR A 180 12.12 6.51 5.56
C TYR A 180 11.99 6.56 7.09
N ALA A 181 11.37 7.62 7.59
CA ALA A 181 10.92 7.72 8.98
C ALA A 181 9.41 7.48 9.03
N LEU A 182 9.02 6.25 9.35
CA LEU A 182 7.64 5.78 9.29
C LEU A 182 7.05 5.69 10.70
N GLU A 183 5.73 5.71 10.79
CA GLU A 183 5.06 5.37 12.05
C GLU A 183 5.38 3.92 12.45
N ALA A 184 5.49 3.68 13.76
CA ALA A 184 5.69 2.33 14.27
C ALA A 184 4.57 1.39 13.83
N GLU A 185 4.94 0.12 13.65
CA GLU A 185 3.96 -0.94 13.45
C GLU A 185 3.24 -1.22 14.78
N VAL A 186 1.96 -1.56 14.68
CA VAL A 186 1.09 -1.83 15.82
C VAL A 186 0.66 -3.28 15.74
N GLU A 187 0.64 -3.99 16.87
CA GLU A 187 0.02 -5.31 16.98
C GLU A 187 -0.77 -5.39 18.28
N GLU A 188 -2.05 -5.73 18.18
CA GLU A 188 -2.98 -5.79 19.31
C GLU A 188 -3.79 -7.08 19.28
N PRO A 189 -3.87 -7.85 20.38
CA PRO A 189 -4.75 -9.00 20.45
C PRO A 189 -6.23 -8.54 20.47
N VAL A 190 -7.04 -9.13 19.60
CA VAL A 190 -8.49 -8.85 19.53
C VAL A 190 -9.27 -9.96 20.23
N ALA A 191 -8.95 -11.22 19.91
CA ALA A 191 -9.49 -12.44 20.52
C ALA A 191 -8.51 -13.60 20.31
N ALA A 192 -8.82 -14.79 20.84
CA ALA A 192 -7.98 -15.97 20.61
C ALA A 192 -7.85 -16.30 19.12
N GLY A 193 -6.64 -16.22 18.57
CA GLY A 193 -6.36 -16.43 17.13
C GLY A 193 -6.78 -15.27 16.23
N VAL A 194 -7.08 -14.08 16.79
CA VAL A 194 -7.43 -12.88 16.03
C VAL A 194 -6.66 -11.67 16.58
N ARG A 195 -5.93 -10.97 15.71
CA ARG A 195 -5.16 -9.78 16.05
C ARG A 195 -5.37 -8.66 15.05
N TYR A 196 -5.30 -7.43 15.54
CA TYR A 196 -5.24 -6.24 14.73
C TYR A 196 -3.78 -5.85 14.53
N ARG A 197 -3.43 -5.41 13.31
CA ARG A 197 -2.07 -5.02 12.94
C ARG A 197 -2.08 -3.76 12.08
N GLU A 198 -1.09 -2.89 12.30
CA GLU A 198 -0.72 -1.81 11.40
C GLU A 198 0.68 -2.09 10.90
N ILE A 199 0.84 -2.35 9.60
CA ILE A 199 2.11 -2.80 9.02
C ILE A 199 2.46 -2.00 7.77
N TRP A 200 3.72 -2.10 7.36
CA TRP A 200 4.21 -1.51 6.12
C TRP A 200 4.53 -2.58 5.07
N ALA A 201 3.94 -2.41 3.88
CA ALA A 201 4.36 -3.13 2.68
C ALA A 201 5.22 -2.21 1.81
N PHE A 202 6.21 -2.78 1.12
CA PHE A 202 7.19 -1.98 0.37
C PHE A 202 7.13 -2.28 -1.11
N THR A 203 6.45 -1.41 -1.87
CA THR A 203 6.35 -1.54 -3.33
C THR A 203 6.13 -0.20 -4.04
N PRO A 204 7.10 0.34 -4.80
CA PRO A 204 8.47 0.72 -4.39
C PRO A 204 8.54 1.79 -3.28
N GLU A 205 7.42 2.44 -2.96
CA GLU A 205 7.25 3.28 -1.77
C GLU A 205 6.57 2.50 -0.63
N PRO A 206 6.75 2.90 0.64
CA PRO A 206 6.02 2.34 1.78
C PRO A 206 4.51 2.60 1.67
N LEU A 207 3.74 1.52 1.75
CA LEU A 207 2.29 1.53 1.85
C LEU A 207 1.87 1.02 3.23
N ARG A 208 1.18 1.85 4.02
CA ARG A 208 0.65 1.40 5.31
C ARG A 208 -0.65 0.63 5.11
N LEU A 209 -0.76 -0.51 5.80
CA LEU A 209 -1.94 -1.35 5.83
C LEU A 209 -2.47 -1.45 7.26
N TYR A 210 -3.79 -1.37 7.38
CA TYR A 210 -4.55 -1.58 8.61
C TYR A 210 -5.31 -2.88 8.41
N LEU A 211 -5.03 -3.92 9.22
CA LEU A 211 -5.62 -5.24 8.98
C LEU A 211 -5.97 -5.97 10.27
N VAL A 212 -7.00 -6.81 10.17
CA VAL A 212 -7.25 -7.88 11.13
C VAL A 212 -6.79 -9.18 10.51
N GLU A 213 -5.91 -9.87 11.21
CA GLU A 213 -5.47 -11.22 10.89
C GLU A 213 -6.19 -12.21 11.80
N ALA A 214 -6.77 -13.25 11.19
CA ALA A 214 -7.52 -14.29 11.88
C ALA A 214 -7.08 -15.68 11.43
N GLU A 215 -6.76 -16.54 12.39
CA GLU A 215 -6.43 -17.96 12.17
C GLU A 215 -7.69 -18.84 12.23
N LYS A 216 -8.76 -18.31 12.83
CA LYS A 216 -10.06 -18.95 13.00
C LYS A 216 -11.15 -17.91 13.21
N GLY A 217 -12.40 -18.31 13.03
CA GLY A 217 -13.57 -17.49 13.31
C GLY A 217 -14.72 -17.84 12.38
N ARG A 218 -15.75 -17.00 12.42
CA ARG A 218 -16.91 -17.13 11.52
C ARG A 218 -17.08 -15.83 10.74
N LEU A 219 -16.69 -15.86 9.46
CA LEU A 219 -16.91 -14.75 8.54
C LEU A 219 -18.30 -14.86 7.91
N VAL A 220 -19.08 -13.79 7.98
CA VAL A 220 -20.42 -13.74 7.35
C VAL A 220 -20.59 -12.45 6.56
N PRO A 221 -21.26 -12.49 5.39
CA PRO A 221 -21.70 -11.27 4.75
C PRO A 221 -22.93 -10.74 5.50
N VAL A 222 -22.98 -9.44 5.73
CA VAL A 222 -24.07 -8.77 6.45
C VAL A 222 -24.58 -7.58 5.64
N GLY A 223 -25.80 -7.16 5.96
CA GLY A 223 -26.46 -6.01 5.35
C GLY A 223 -27.82 -6.36 4.75
N LYS A 224 -28.40 -5.42 4.01
CA LYS A 224 -29.67 -5.62 3.33
C LYS A 224 -29.75 -4.75 2.07
N PRO A 225 -30.10 -5.30 0.89
CA PRO A 225 -30.33 -4.50 -0.31
C PRO A 225 -31.30 -3.34 -0.05
N GLY A 226 -30.97 -2.14 -0.55
CA GLY A 226 -31.78 -0.94 -0.37
C GLY A 226 -31.58 -0.21 0.97
N VAL A 227 -30.86 -0.79 1.94
CA VAL A 227 -30.58 -0.16 3.24
C VAL A 227 -29.11 0.19 3.33
N ARG A 228 -28.81 1.40 3.81
CA ARG A 228 -27.43 1.83 4.09
C ARG A 228 -27.23 2.00 5.59
N ALA A 229 -26.12 1.48 6.11
CA ALA A 229 -25.67 1.76 7.47
C ALA A 229 -24.14 1.72 7.53
N LEU A 230 -23.55 2.16 8.63
CA LEU A 230 -22.12 1.97 8.82
C LEU A 230 -21.82 0.46 9.00
N PRO A 231 -20.66 -0.03 8.55
CA PRO A 231 -20.31 -1.44 8.69
C PRO A 231 -20.46 -1.97 10.12
N LYS A 232 -20.03 -1.20 11.13
CA LYS A 232 -20.19 -1.57 12.56
C LYS A 232 -21.65 -1.78 13.00
N ASP A 233 -22.59 -1.08 12.37
CA ASP A 233 -24.01 -1.12 12.75
C ASP A 233 -24.74 -2.27 12.03
N LEU A 234 -24.18 -2.76 10.91
CA LEU A 234 -24.66 -3.96 10.21
C LEU A 234 -24.32 -5.26 10.94
N ALA A 235 -23.28 -5.23 11.79
CA ALA A 235 -22.78 -6.40 12.52
C ALA A 235 -22.40 -6.05 13.95
N PRO A 236 -23.40 -5.80 14.83
CA PRO A 236 -23.13 -5.63 16.24
C PRO A 236 -22.42 -6.87 16.80
N ASN A 237 -21.52 -6.65 17.77
CA ASN A 237 -20.72 -7.68 18.45
C ASN A 237 -19.71 -8.44 17.58
N ALA A 238 -19.51 -8.06 16.31
CA ALA A 238 -18.43 -8.60 15.50
C ALA A 238 -17.06 -8.18 16.07
N LEU A 239 -16.07 -9.07 15.98
CA LEU A 239 -14.68 -8.77 16.32
C LEU A 239 -14.11 -7.75 15.35
N ALA A 240 -14.40 -7.93 14.06
CA ALA A 240 -14.00 -7.03 12.99
C ALA A 240 -15.08 -6.96 11.91
N VAL A 241 -15.18 -5.80 11.25
CA VAL A 241 -16.08 -5.59 10.11
C VAL A 241 -15.33 -4.82 9.03
N LEU A 242 -15.22 -5.42 7.85
CA LEU A 242 -14.74 -4.77 6.63
C LEU A 242 -15.94 -4.42 5.76
N ASN A 243 -15.93 -3.29 5.05
CA ASN A 243 -16.95 -3.04 4.04
C ASN A 243 -16.97 -4.13 2.94
N GLY A 244 -18.12 -4.31 2.32
CA GLY A 244 -18.37 -5.39 1.37
C GLY A 244 -18.18 -5.01 -0.10
N GLY A 245 -19.02 -5.60 -0.95
CA GLY A 245 -19.00 -5.43 -2.39
C GLY A 245 -19.58 -4.09 -2.85
N TYR A 246 -19.55 -3.90 -4.17
CA TYR A 246 -20.03 -2.68 -4.82
C TYR A 246 -21.54 -2.52 -4.73
N PHE A 247 -22.00 -1.29 -4.83
CA PHE A 247 -23.42 -0.95 -4.86
C PHE A 247 -23.67 0.34 -5.62
N ASP A 248 -24.89 0.52 -6.12
CA ASP A 248 -25.31 1.79 -6.69
C ASP A 248 -25.52 2.83 -5.56
N PRO A 249 -24.76 3.94 -5.54
CA PRO A 249 -24.88 4.97 -4.52
C PRO A 249 -26.24 5.66 -4.48
N LYS A 250 -27.02 5.65 -5.57
CA LYS A 250 -28.34 6.29 -5.58
C LYS A 250 -29.37 5.41 -4.88
N THR A 251 -29.36 4.12 -5.17
CA THR A 251 -30.47 3.24 -4.76
C THR A 251 -30.12 2.19 -3.72
N ALA A 252 -28.84 2.07 -3.36
CA ALA A 252 -28.36 1.04 -2.43
C ALA A 252 -28.60 -0.39 -2.96
N THR A 253 -28.70 -0.54 -4.28
CA THR A 253 -28.77 -1.84 -4.94
C THR A 253 -27.36 -2.44 -4.99
N PRO A 254 -27.11 -3.64 -4.43
CA PRO A 254 -25.83 -4.33 -4.58
C PRO A 254 -25.51 -4.62 -6.05
N ILE A 255 -24.23 -4.58 -6.41
CA ILE A 255 -23.74 -4.89 -7.75
C ILE A 255 -22.82 -6.11 -7.65
N GLY A 256 -23.32 -7.25 -8.13
CA GLY A 256 -22.62 -8.54 -8.09
C GLY A 256 -23.31 -9.55 -7.19
N LEU A 257 -22.85 -10.80 -7.27
CA LEU A 257 -23.35 -11.92 -6.48
C LEU A 257 -23.22 -11.63 -4.98
N TRP A 258 -24.29 -11.92 -4.25
CA TRP A 258 -24.27 -12.01 -2.80
C TRP A 258 -25.11 -13.22 -2.40
N VAL A 259 -24.48 -14.19 -1.75
CA VAL A 259 -25.14 -15.35 -1.15
C VAL A 259 -24.95 -15.32 0.36
N GLN A 260 -26.03 -15.49 1.10
CA GLN A 260 -26.05 -15.56 2.56
C GLN A 260 -26.80 -16.81 3.01
N ASP A 261 -26.11 -17.69 3.72
CA ASP A 261 -26.65 -18.97 4.19
C ASP A 261 -27.29 -19.81 3.06
N GLY A 262 -26.63 -19.82 1.90
CA GLY A 262 -27.08 -20.53 0.69
C GLY A 262 -28.18 -19.82 -0.10
N VAL A 263 -28.69 -18.68 0.38
CA VAL A 263 -29.74 -17.90 -0.29
C VAL A 263 -29.12 -16.80 -1.14
N THR A 264 -29.49 -16.74 -2.43
CA THR A 264 -29.12 -15.65 -3.32
C THR A 264 -29.83 -14.37 -2.92
N VAL A 265 -29.06 -13.39 -2.41
CA VAL A 265 -29.52 -12.04 -2.04
C VAL A 265 -29.38 -11.08 -3.23
N SER A 266 -28.31 -11.23 -4.02
CA SER A 266 -28.05 -10.46 -5.24
C SER A 266 -27.43 -11.35 -6.31
N TYR A 267 -27.71 -11.02 -7.57
CA TYR A 267 -27.35 -11.81 -8.75
C TYR A 267 -25.98 -11.39 -9.32
N PRO A 268 -25.24 -12.33 -9.94
CA PRO A 268 -23.87 -12.09 -10.38
C PRO A 268 -23.77 -11.02 -11.48
N SER A 269 -22.68 -10.27 -11.46
CA SER A 269 -22.32 -9.30 -12.52
C SER A 269 -21.19 -9.80 -13.42
N GLY A 270 -20.68 -11.01 -13.17
CA GLY A 270 -19.65 -11.67 -13.99
C GLY A 270 -18.22 -11.31 -13.62
N ARG A 271 -17.97 -10.91 -12.36
CA ARG A 271 -16.63 -10.62 -11.82
C ARG A 271 -16.18 -11.72 -10.86
N MET A 272 -14.96 -11.57 -10.35
CA MET A 272 -14.41 -12.45 -9.32
C MET A 272 -15.20 -12.35 -8.02
N ALA A 273 -15.45 -13.49 -7.38
CA ALA A 273 -16.12 -13.59 -6.10
C ALA A 273 -15.27 -14.30 -5.04
N LEU A 274 -15.45 -13.85 -3.80
CA LEU A 274 -15.07 -14.59 -2.61
C LEU A 274 -16.17 -15.61 -2.30
N LEU A 275 -15.81 -16.89 -2.26
CA LEU A 275 -16.69 -18.01 -1.96
C LEU A 275 -16.18 -18.71 -0.71
N TRP A 276 -17.05 -19.04 0.24
CA TRP A 276 -16.60 -19.74 1.44
C TRP A 276 -17.69 -20.58 2.11
N ASP A 277 -17.21 -21.60 2.82
CA ASP A 277 -17.96 -22.37 3.80
C ASP A 277 -17.09 -22.60 5.03
N GLY A 278 -17.65 -22.40 6.21
CA GLY A 278 -16.88 -22.29 7.45
C GLY A 278 -15.73 -21.28 7.32
N PHE A 279 -14.51 -21.72 7.65
CA PHE A 279 -13.28 -20.93 7.56
C PHE A 279 -12.38 -21.34 6.38
N SER A 280 -12.99 -21.77 5.26
CA SER A 280 -12.29 -22.14 4.02
C SER A 280 -12.71 -21.23 2.88
N PHE A 281 -11.73 -20.55 2.26
CA PHE A 281 -11.95 -19.48 1.30
C PHE A 281 -11.47 -19.84 -0.10
N PHE A 282 -12.25 -19.44 -1.10
CA PHE A 282 -11.98 -19.69 -2.52
C PHE A 282 -12.22 -18.40 -3.32
N LEU A 283 -11.44 -18.22 -4.38
CA LEU A 283 -11.68 -17.20 -5.40
C LEU A 283 -12.08 -17.87 -6.70
N GLY A 284 -13.16 -17.38 -7.32
CA GLY A 284 -13.57 -17.82 -8.63
C GLY A 284 -14.57 -16.86 -9.25
N VAL A 285 -14.66 -16.90 -10.58
CA VAL A 285 -15.82 -16.32 -11.27
C VAL A 285 -16.97 -17.33 -11.07
N PRO A 286 -18.04 -16.95 -10.36
CA PRO A 286 -19.07 -17.90 -9.97
C PRO A 286 -19.83 -18.39 -11.20
N ARG A 287 -19.98 -19.71 -11.31
CA ARG A 287 -21.00 -20.31 -12.18
C ARG A 287 -22.34 -20.18 -11.48
N PHE A 288 -23.33 -19.70 -12.22
CA PHE A 288 -24.63 -19.38 -11.67
C PHE A 288 -25.71 -19.82 -12.64
N GLU A 289 -26.64 -20.63 -12.16
CA GLU A 289 -27.82 -21.04 -12.90
C GLU A 289 -28.98 -20.11 -12.54
N ALA A 290 -29.62 -19.51 -13.55
CA ALA A 290 -30.80 -18.68 -13.38
C ALA A 290 -31.98 -19.25 -14.19
N MET A 291 -33.18 -19.14 -13.62
CA MET A 291 -34.42 -19.50 -14.29
C MET A 291 -35.50 -18.47 -14.02
N VAL A 292 -36.31 -18.18 -15.03
CA VAL A 292 -37.53 -17.39 -14.86
C VAL A 292 -38.72 -18.34 -14.88
N GLN A 293 -39.60 -18.18 -13.91
CA GLN A 293 -40.91 -18.80 -13.87
C GLN A 293 -41.96 -17.83 -14.42
N GLY A 294 -42.73 -18.32 -15.40
CA GLY A 294 -43.84 -17.64 -16.05
C GLY A 294 -45.14 -17.67 -15.26
N PRO A 295 -46.19 -17.01 -15.78
CA PRO A 295 -47.46 -16.82 -15.07
C PRO A 295 -48.23 -18.13 -14.82
N SER A 296 -48.08 -19.15 -15.67
CA SER A 296 -48.74 -20.45 -15.52
C SER A 296 -47.83 -21.50 -14.85
N GLY A 297 -46.67 -21.10 -14.35
CA GLY A 297 -45.68 -21.99 -13.74
C GLY A 297 -44.65 -22.57 -14.71
N GLU A 298 -44.66 -22.16 -15.98
CA GLU A 298 -43.64 -22.51 -16.96
C GLU A 298 -42.27 -22.05 -16.48
N ARG A 299 -41.21 -22.80 -16.79
CA ARG A 299 -39.85 -22.44 -16.38
C ARG A 299 -38.91 -22.44 -17.57
N VAL A 300 -38.12 -21.38 -17.68
CA VAL A 300 -37.09 -21.26 -18.72
C VAL A 300 -35.75 -20.92 -18.07
N ARG A 301 -34.68 -21.59 -18.50
CA ARG A 301 -33.31 -21.21 -18.14
C ARG A 301 -32.99 -19.88 -18.82
N VAL A 302 -32.39 -18.96 -18.08
CA VAL A 302 -32.02 -17.64 -18.59
C VAL A 302 -30.54 -17.37 -18.33
N GLY A 303 -29.96 -16.55 -19.20
CA GLY A 303 -28.76 -15.80 -18.86
C GLY A 303 -29.05 -14.79 -17.75
N ILE A 304 -28.00 -14.28 -17.12
CA ILE A 304 -28.11 -13.30 -16.03
C ILE A 304 -27.08 -12.19 -16.23
N ASN A 305 -27.57 -10.94 -16.27
CA ASN A 305 -26.77 -9.73 -16.44
C ASN A 305 -25.79 -9.82 -17.61
N THR A 306 -24.50 -10.04 -17.32
CA THR A 306 -23.42 -10.10 -18.31
C THR A 306 -23.29 -11.47 -18.98
N SER A 307 -23.80 -12.52 -18.35
CA SER A 307 -23.90 -13.86 -18.94
C SER A 307 -25.15 -13.93 -19.82
N ARG A 308 -25.05 -13.40 -21.05
CA ARG A 308 -26.17 -13.36 -22.00
C ARG A 308 -26.51 -14.74 -22.56
N ALA A 309 -27.79 -14.99 -22.73
CA ALA A 309 -28.35 -16.12 -23.47
C ALA A 309 -29.53 -15.63 -24.32
N ARG A 310 -30.18 -16.54 -25.06
CA ARG A 310 -31.38 -16.22 -25.86
C ARG A 310 -32.44 -15.49 -25.03
N TYR A 311 -32.61 -15.90 -23.78
CA TYR A 311 -33.40 -15.21 -22.77
C TYR A 311 -32.45 -14.75 -21.68
N THR A 312 -32.47 -13.47 -21.31
CA THR A 312 -31.55 -12.93 -20.29
C THR A 312 -32.31 -12.10 -19.27
N ALA A 313 -32.13 -12.43 -17.99
CA ALA A 313 -32.61 -11.61 -16.89
C ALA A 313 -31.56 -10.52 -16.56
N HIS A 314 -32.01 -9.30 -16.30
CA HIS A 314 -31.17 -8.16 -15.94
C HIS A 314 -31.64 -7.61 -14.60
N THR A 315 -30.74 -7.53 -13.63
CA THR A 315 -31.02 -7.08 -12.26
C THR A 315 -30.17 -5.88 -11.86
N VAL A 316 -29.27 -5.43 -12.73
CA VAL A 316 -28.39 -4.28 -12.49
C VAL A 316 -28.95 -3.07 -13.24
N PRO A 317 -29.22 -1.93 -12.57
CA PRO A 317 -29.71 -0.73 -13.21
C PRO A 317 -28.81 -0.26 -14.36
N GLY A 318 -29.41 0.29 -15.42
CA GLY A 318 -28.70 0.72 -16.62
C GLY A 318 -29.31 0.21 -17.93
N PRO A 319 -28.62 0.37 -19.06
CA PRO A 319 -29.12 -0.07 -20.35
C PRO A 319 -29.19 -1.61 -20.43
N VAL A 320 -30.34 -2.11 -20.89
CA VAL A 320 -30.64 -3.53 -21.07
C VAL A 320 -31.22 -3.80 -22.46
N GLY A 321 -31.03 -5.03 -22.94
CA GLY A 321 -31.45 -5.42 -24.28
C GLY A 321 -30.51 -4.93 -25.40
N MET A 322 -30.72 -5.45 -26.61
CA MET A 322 -30.09 -5.02 -27.85
C MET A 322 -31.16 -4.82 -28.93
N GLU A 323 -30.84 -4.10 -29.99
CA GLU A 323 -31.72 -3.99 -31.15
C GLU A 323 -32.14 -5.39 -31.66
N GLY A 324 -33.43 -5.56 -31.97
CA GLY A 324 -34.02 -6.85 -32.33
C GLY A 324 -34.51 -7.70 -31.14
N GLU A 325 -34.32 -7.25 -29.90
CA GLU A 325 -34.92 -7.82 -28.70
C GLU A 325 -36.14 -7.01 -28.21
N GLU A 326 -36.90 -7.61 -27.32
CA GLU A 326 -37.89 -6.94 -26.47
C GLU A 326 -37.49 -7.06 -25.00
N VAL A 327 -37.95 -6.11 -24.18
CA VAL A 327 -37.66 -6.00 -22.75
C VAL A 327 -38.99 -6.06 -22.00
N ALA A 328 -39.23 -7.14 -21.26
CA ALA A 328 -40.28 -7.17 -20.24
C ALA A 328 -39.74 -6.56 -18.95
N LEU A 329 -40.20 -5.36 -18.62
CA LEU A 329 -39.86 -4.66 -17.38
C LEU A 329 -40.70 -5.21 -16.22
N VAL A 330 -40.05 -5.65 -15.15
CA VAL A 330 -40.69 -6.29 -13.99
C VAL A 330 -40.45 -5.48 -12.72
N MET A 331 -41.53 -5.09 -12.04
CA MET A 331 -41.49 -4.46 -10.73
C MET A 331 -41.96 -5.45 -9.67
N GLY A 332 -41.06 -5.79 -8.73
CA GLY A 332 -41.29 -6.91 -7.82
C GLY A 332 -41.41 -8.21 -8.61
N ASN A 333 -42.65 -8.71 -8.74
CA ASN A 333 -42.97 -9.91 -9.51
C ASN A 333 -43.96 -9.65 -10.65
N ARG A 334 -44.31 -8.40 -10.98
CA ARG A 334 -45.30 -8.09 -12.03
C ARG A 334 -44.65 -7.44 -13.24
N VAL A 335 -44.99 -7.92 -14.43
CA VAL A 335 -44.63 -7.27 -15.69
C VAL A 335 -45.39 -5.95 -15.77
N GLN A 336 -44.66 -4.84 -15.80
CA GLN A 336 -45.23 -3.52 -15.97
C GLN A 336 -45.51 -3.22 -17.43
N ALA A 337 -44.54 -3.53 -18.29
CA ALA A 337 -44.61 -3.24 -19.70
C ALA A 337 -43.63 -4.12 -20.49
N ILE A 338 -43.90 -4.25 -21.79
CA ILE A 338 -43.00 -4.88 -22.75
C ILE A 338 -42.68 -3.83 -23.81
N PHE A 339 -41.40 -3.56 -24.00
CA PHE A 339 -40.90 -2.54 -24.93
C PHE A 339 -39.90 -3.13 -25.93
N PRO A 340 -39.75 -2.56 -27.14
CA PRO A 340 -38.59 -2.82 -27.96
C PRO A 340 -37.30 -2.45 -27.22
N ALA A 341 -36.29 -3.31 -27.28
CA ALA A 341 -34.96 -3.00 -26.76
C ALA A 341 -34.18 -2.06 -27.71
N PRO A 342 -33.16 -1.32 -27.21
CA PRO A 342 -32.70 -1.26 -25.81
C PRO A 342 -33.61 -0.39 -24.93
N GLN A 343 -33.59 -0.62 -23.62
CA GLN A 343 -34.29 0.18 -22.61
C GLN A 343 -33.40 0.47 -21.41
N GLU A 344 -33.69 1.54 -20.70
CA GLU A 344 -33.05 1.83 -19.41
C GLU A 344 -33.79 1.10 -18.29
N LEU A 345 -33.11 0.21 -17.57
CA LEU A 345 -33.66 -0.50 -16.42
C LEU A 345 -33.63 0.41 -15.18
N PRO A 346 -34.78 0.86 -14.66
CA PRO A 346 -34.81 1.68 -13.45
C PRO A 346 -34.38 0.87 -12.22
N PRO A 347 -33.85 1.54 -11.19
CA PRO A 347 -33.53 0.88 -9.94
C PRO A 347 -34.72 0.22 -9.24
N GLY A 348 -34.49 -0.91 -8.58
CA GLY A 348 -35.52 -1.69 -7.90
C GLY A 348 -36.39 -2.54 -8.85
N ALA A 349 -36.19 -2.42 -10.15
CA ALA A 349 -36.77 -3.30 -11.17
C ALA A 349 -35.78 -4.39 -11.59
N TRP A 350 -36.31 -5.43 -12.23
CA TRP A 350 -35.52 -6.32 -13.07
C TRP A 350 -36.21 -6.46 -14.43
N ALA A 351 -35.50 -6.97 -15.43
CA ALA A 351 -36.07 -7.15 -16.76
C ALA A 351 -35.73 -8.52 -17.34
N LEU A 352 -36.62 -9.04 -18.19
CA LEU A 352 -36.36 -10.21 -19.02
C LEU A 352 -36.28 -9.77 -20.48
N THR A 353 -35.15 -10.01 -21.12
CA THR A 353 -34.97 -9.77 -22.57
C THR A 353 -35.11 -11.06 -23.36
N PHE A 354 -35.70 -10.95 -24.54
CA PHE A 354 -35.95 -12.06 -25.46
C PHE A 354 -36.01 -11.54 -26.91
N PRO A 355 -35.84 -12.41 -27.94
CA PRO A 355 -35.93 -11.98 -29.33
C PRO A 355 -37.31 -11.41 -29.64
N LYS A 356 -37.38 -10.36 -30.46
CA LYS A 356 -38.62 -9.66 -30.79
C LYS A 356 -39.72 -10.62 -31.24
N GLY A 357 -40.89 -10.55 -30.60
CA GLY A 357 -42.05 -11.39 -30.89
C GLY A 357 -41.92 -12.85 -30.46
N ALA A 358 -40.86 -13.22 -29.72
CA ALA A 358 -40.60 -14.59 -29.29
C ALA A 358 -40.30 -14.69 -27.77
N PRO A 359 -41.26 -14.31 -26.89
CA PRO A 359 -41.11 -14.52 -25.46
C PRO A 359 -41.01 -16.03 -25.15
N PRO A 360 -40.37 -16.42 -24.02
CA PRO A 360 -40.20 -17.84 -23.67
C PRO A 360 -41.52 -18.57 -23.36
N PHE A 361 -42.57 -17.83 -23.09
CA PHE A 361 -43.95 -18.26 -22.86
C PHE A 361 -44.88 -17.07 -23.19
N PRO A 362 -46.19 -17.28 -23.38
CA PRO A 362 -47.14 -16.18 -23.54
C PRO A 362 -47.02 -15.18 -22.38
N LEU A 363 -46.76 -13.91 -22.70
CA LEU A 363 -46.44 -12.88 -21.71
C LEU A 363 -47.14 -11.56 -22.07
N LYS A 364 -47.80 -10.94 -21.10
CA LYS A 364 -48.45 -9.62 -21.23
C LYS A 364 -48.25 -8.76 -19.97
N PRO A 365 -48.44 -7.43 -20.06
CA PRO A 365 -48.48 -6.57 -18.88
C PRO A 365 -49.49 -7.08 -17.83
N GLY A 366 -49.10 -7.04 -16.55
CA GLY A 366 -49.87 -7.54 -15.40
C GLY A 366 -49.52 -8.96 -14.96
N ASP A 367 -48.92 -9.77 -15.85
CA ASP A 367 -48.52 -11.14 -15.56
C ASP A 367 -47.46 -11.22 -14.46
N THR A 368 -47.43 -12.35 -13.76
CA THR A 368 -46.43 -12.61 -12.72
C THR A 368 -45.21 -13.31 -13.26
N LEU A 369 -44.02 -12.76 -13.00
CA LEU A 369 -42.72 -13.37 -13.25
C LEU A 369 -41.92 -13.49 -11.96
N SER A 370 -41.24 -14.62 -11.79
CA SER A 370 -40.32 -14.85 -10.67
C SER A 370 -38.95 -15.27 -11.19
N LEU A 371 -37.90 -14.60 -10.73
CA LEU A 371 -36.53 -14.95 -11.02
C LEU A 371 -35.97 -15.78 -9.86
N TYR A 372 -35.41 -16.94 -10.19
CA TYR A 372 -34.70 -17.80 -9.26
C TYR A 372 -33.28 -18.00 -9.75
N GLY A 373 -32.35 -18.17 -8.82
CA GLY A 373 -31.02 -18.61 -9.17
C GLY A 373 -30.23 -19.16 -8.02
N ARG A 374 -29.24 -19.98 -8.37
CA ARG A 374 -28.35 -20.66 -7.43
C ARG A 374 -26.92 -20.69 -7.97
N LEU A 375 -25.98 -20.70 -7.04
CA LEU A 375 -24.58 -21.02 -7.32
C LEU A 375 -24.44 -22.50 -7.71
N ASP A 376 -23.50 -22.77 -8.62
CA ASP A 376 -23.08 -24.11 -8.99
C ASP A 376 -21.53 -24.19 -9.03
N PRO A 377 -20.87 -24.96 -8.15
CA PRO A 377 -21.46 -25.69 -7.02
C PRO A 377 -22.02 -24.74 -5.95
N PRO A 378 -22.93 -25.21 -5.08
CA PRO A 378 -23.47 -24.36 -4.01
C PRO A 378 -22.38 -24.02 -2.98
N PHE A 379 -22.39 -22.76 -2.53
CA PHE A 379 -21.62 -22.29 -1.39
C PHE A 379 -22.56 -21.68 -0.36
N ARG A 380 -22.20 -21.82 0.93
CA ARG A 380 -22.96 -21.20 2.01
C ARG A 380 -22.91 -19.68 1.93
N TYR A 381 -21.74 -19.13 1.61
CA TYR A 381 -21.56 -17.70 1.48
C TYR A 381 -20.78 -17.35 0.21
N ALA A 382 -21.18 -16.24 -0.41
CA ALA A 382 -20.49 -15.67 -1.56
C ALA A 382 -20.63 -14.15 -1.58
N LEU A 383 -19.57 -13.46 -1.98
CA LEU A 383 -19.61 -12.03 -2.24
C LEU A 383 -18.73 -11.71 -3.45
N GLU A 384 -19.37 -11.27 -4.52
CA GLU A 384 -18.69 -10.75 -5.71
C GLU A 384 -18.20 -9.33 -5.45
N ALA A 385 -16.96 -9.09 -5.83
CA ALA A 385 -16.36 -7.78 -5.75
C ALA A 385 -15.34 -7.63 -6.89
N GLY A 386 -14.08 -7.85 -6.57
CA GLY A 386 -12.97 -7.68 -7.51
C GLY A 386 -12.50 -6.24 -7.60
N PRO A 387 -11.44 -5.97 -8.37
CA PRO A 387 -10.67 -6.95 -9.13
C PRO A 387 -9.86 -7.93 -8.26
N LEU A 388 -9.51 -9.08 -8.84
CA LEU A 388 -8.53 -10.02 -8.33
C LEU A 388 -7.17 -9.30 -8.21
N LEU A 389 -6.49 -9.50 -7.08
CA LEU A 389 -5.21 -8.86 -6.80
C LEU A 389 -4.07 -9.88 -6.86
N VAL A 390 -4.23 -10.98 -6.12
CA VAL A 390 -3.24 -12.05 -6.00
C VAL A 390 -3.97 -13.38 -6.11
N GLN A 391 -3.40 -14.33 -6.84
CA GLN A 391 -3.93 -15.69 -6.95
C GLN A 391 -2.79 -16.70 -6.89
N LYS A 392 -2.92 -17.68 -5.99
CA LYS A 392 -1.93 -18.75 -5.78
C LYS A 392 -0.49 -18.23 -5.64
N GLY A 393 -0.31 -17.17 -4.85
CA GLY A 393 0.99 -16.55 -4.59
C GLY A 393 1.60 -15.83 -5.78
N GLN A 394 0.79 -15.45 -6.78
CA GLN A 394 1.23 -14.73 -7.96
C GLN A 394 0.43 -13.44 -8.13
N TYR A 395 1.10 -12.41 -8.67
CA TYR A 395 0.42 -11.18 -9.07
C TYR A 395 -0.63 -11.50 -10.14
N ALA A 396 -1.88 -11.12 -9.88
CA ALA A 396 -3.02 -11.49 -10.73
C ALA A 396 -3.91 -10.30 -11.10
N PHE A 397 -3.53 -9.08 -10.71
CA PHE A 397 -4.25 -7.87 -11.08
C PHE A 397 -4.12 -7.59 -12.57
N ASP A 398 -5.20 -7.85 -13.29
CA ASP A 398 -5.40 -7.51 -14.69
C ASP A 398 -6.80 -6.90 -14.87
N PRO A 399 -6.91 -5.57 -14.98
CA PRO A 399 -8.19 -4.88 -15.07
C PRO A 399 -9.00 -5.27 -16.31
N ASN A 400 -8.36 -5.77 -17.37
CA ASN A 400 -9.04 -6.11 -18.63
C ASN A 400 -9.77 -7.47 -18.55
N ARG A 401 -9.45 -8.31 -17.56
CA ARG A 401 -10.03 -9.65 -17.40
C ARG A 401 -11.34 -9.66 -16.64
N GLU A 402 -11.71 -8.54 -16.01
CA GLU A 402 -12.95 -8.41 -15.27
C GLU A 402 -13.81 -7.31 -15.86
N ASN A 403 -15.13 -7.53 -15.89
CA ASN A 403 -16.08 -6.69 -16.62
C ASN A 403 -16.44 -5.39 -15.86
N PHE A 404 -15.43 -4.59 -15.54
CA PHE A 404 -15.62 -3.27 -14.93
C PHE A 404 -16.04 -2.25 -15.99
N ARG A 405 -17.30 -1.82 -15.93
CA ARG A 405 -17.83 -0.76 -16.81
C ARG A 405 -17.30 0.63 -16.45
N ASP A 406 -17.04 0.87 -15.17
CA ASP A 406 -16.46 2.10 -14.67
C ASP A 406 -14.96 1.90 -14.44
N PRO A 407 -14.07 2.71 -15.05
CA PRO A 407 -12.63 2.60 -14.83
C PRO A 407 -12.18 3.15 -13.47
N ARG A 408 -12.98 3.98 -12.78
CA ARG A 408 -12.59 4.65 -11.53
C ARG A 408 -12.16 3.66 -10.43
N PRO A 409 -12.90 2.57 -10.14
CA PRO A 409 -12.46 1.57 -9.16
C PRO A 409 -11.10 0.93 -9.48
N LEU A 410 -10.67 0.94 -10.75
CA LEU A 410 -9.44 0.30 -11.21
C LEU A 410 -8.22 1.23 -11.18
N GLN A 411 -8.44 2.55 -11.27
CA GLN A 411 -7.38 3.54 -11.51
C GLN A 411 -7.23 4.59 -10.42
N ALA A 412 -8.30 4.86 -9.66
CA ALA A 412 -8.28 5.94 -8.67
C ALA A 412 -7.30 5.66 -7.53
N ILE A 413 -6.50 6.67 -7.18
CA ILE A 413 -5.71 6.69 -5.94
C ILE A 413 -6.68 6.97 -4.80
N ALA A 414 -6.98 5.93 -4.03
CA ALA A 414 -7.96 5.97 -2.96
C ALA A 414 -7.64 4.91 -1.90
N PRO A 415 -8.16 4.99 -0.66
CA PRO A 415 -8.08 3.88 0.27
C PRO A 415 -8.62 2.60 -0.37
N GLN A 416 -7.90 1.50 -0.23
CA GLN A 416 -8.27 0.23 -0.86
C GLN A 416 -8.67 -0.77 0.23
N ALA A 417 -9.84 -1.39 0.09
CA ALA A 417 -10.27 -2.48 0.95
C ALA A 417 -10.03 -3.82 0.24
N ALA A 418 -9.60 -4.83 0.98
CA ALA A 418 -9.41 -6.17 0.43
C ALA A 418 -9.61 -7.26 1.48
N VAL A 419 -9.91 -8.46 0.97
CA VAL A 419 -9.78 -9.70 1.71
C VAL A 419 -8.62 -10.47 1.11
N ALA A 420 -7.72 -10.96 1.95
CA ALA A 420 -6.60 -11.79 1.54
C ALA A 420 -6.42 -12.96 2.50
N TRP A 421 -5.67 -13.97 2.09
CA TRP A 421 -5.23 -15.01 3.01
C TRP A 421 -3.89 -15.60 2.63
N THR A 422 -3.16 -16.10 3.63
CA THR A 422 -1.86 -16.77 3.43
C THR A 422 -2.04 -18.21 2.98
N ARG A 423 -0.94 -18.89 2.62
CA ARG A 423 -0.96 -20.30 2.22
C ARG A 423 -1.40 -21.22 3.37
N GLU A 424 -1.12 -20.80 4.60
CA GLU A 424 -1.50 -21.47 5.85
C GLU A 424 -2.97 -21.22 6.24
N GLY A 425 -3.70 -20.40 5.49
CA GLY A 425 -5.12 -20.13 5.73
C GLY A 425 -5.40 -18.99 6.71
N LYS A 426 -4.41 -18.15 7.04
CA LYS A 426 -4.65 -16.95 7.86
C LYS A 426 -5.42 -15.92 7.04
N LEU A 427 -6.62 -15.58 7.47
CA LEU A 427 -7.49 -14.57 6.84
C LEU A 427 -7.04 -13.17 7.21
N TRP A 428 -7.00 -12.27 6.24
CA TRP A 428 -6.78 -10.84 6.40
C TRP A 428 -7.98 -10.05 5.90
N LEU A 429 -8.57 -9.24 6.78
CA LEU A 429 -9.50 -8.17 6.42
C LEU A 429 -8.74 -6.85 6.53
N LEU A 430 -8.58 -6.11 5.43
CA LEU A 430 -7.66 -4.97 5.41
C LEU A 430 -8.15 -3.76 4.65
N VAL A 431 -7.66 -2.60 5.09
CA VAL A 431 -7.73 -1.31 4.38
C VAL A 431 -6.32 -0.73 4.27
N SER A 432 -5.97 -0.18 3.11
CA SER A 432 -4.70 0.53 2.89
C SER A 432 -4.83 2.04 3.02
N GLU A 433 -3.71 2.73 3.20
CA GLU A 433 -3.58 4.13 2.81
C GLU A 433 -3.96 4.33 1.31
N PRO A 434 -4.26 5.57 0.87
CA PRO A 434 -4.60 5.85 -0.51
C PRO A 434 -3.55 5.34 -1.50
N THR A 435 -3.96 4.46 -2.40
CA THR A 435 -3.10 3.86 -3.42
C THR A 435 -3.93 3.35 -4.59
N THR A 436 -3.32 2.68 -5.56
CA THR A 436 -4.02 2.00 -6.66
C THR A 436 -4.15 0.50 -6.39
N PRO A 437 -5.13 -0.20 -6.98
CA PRO A 437 -5.27 -1.65 -6.83
C PRO A 437 -4.01 -2.44 -7.24
N GLY A 438 -3.32 -2.02 -8.29
CA GLY A 438 -2.09 -2.69 -8.75
C GLY A 438 -0.92 -2.55 -7.76
N VAL A 439 -0.81 -1.41 -7.07
CA VAL A 439 0.18 -1.24 -5.99
C VAL A 439 -0.21 -2.09 -4.78
N LEU A 440 -1.50 -2.10 -4.39
CA LEU A 440 -1.97 -2.99 -3.32
C LEU A 440 -1.69 -4.46 -3.63
N ALA A 441 -1.93 -4.91 -4.87
CA ALA A 441 -1.65 -6.29 -5.27
C ALA A 441 -0.17 -6.67 -5.09
N ARG A 442 0.75 -5.80 -5.50
CA ARG A 442 2.19 -6.01 -5.25
C ARG A 442 2.51 -6.01 -3.76
N ALA A 443 1.96 -5.06 -3.00
CA ALA A 443 2.17 -4.97 -1.55
C ALA A 443 1.73 -6.26 -0.83
N LEU A 444 0.53 -6.77 -1.10
CA LEU A 444 0.03 -8.00 -0.52
C LEU A 444 0.87 -9.21 -0.92
N LEU A 445 1.35 -9.26 -2.17
CA LEU A 445 2.25 -10.30 -2.63
C LEU A 445 3.58 -10.28 -1.85
N THR A 446 4.19 -9.11 -1.63
CA THR A 446 5.43 -8.99 -0.85
C THR A 446 5.27 -9.41 0.61
N LEU A 447 4.06 -9.27 1.16
CA LEU A 447 3.73 -9.70 2.52
C LEU A 447 3.39 -11.19 2.61
N GLY A 448 3.37 -11.92 1.50
CA GLY A 448 3.09 -13.36 1.48
C GLY A 448 1.61 -13.73 1.34
N ALA A 449 0.75 -12.83 0.85
CA ALA A 449 -0.61 -13.19 0.50
C ALA A 449 -0.61 -14.31 -0.56
N TRP A 450 -1.38 -15.37 -0.32
CA TRP A 450 -1.57 -16.46 -1.27
C TRP A 450 -2.72 -16.16 -2.23
N ASN A 451 -3.83 -15.61 -1.73
CA ASN A 451 -4.87 -15.03 -2.57
C ASN A 451 -5.31 -13.69 -1.99
N ALA A 452 -5.77 -12.79 -2.85
CA ALA A 452 -6.33 -11.51 -2.45
C ALA A 452 -7.38 -11.03 -3.46
N LEU A 453 -8.52 -10.59 -2.94
CA LEU A 453 -9.62 -10.00 -3.70
C LEU A 453 -9.90 -8.61 -3.16
N ARG A 454 -9.98 -7.63 -4.08
CA ARG A 454 -10.39 -6.27 -3.73
C ARG A 454 -11.89 -6.20 -3.42
N MET A 455 -12.23 -5.43 -2.39
CA MET A 455 -13.59 -5.04 -2.01
C MET A 455 -13.89 -3.60 -2.50
N ASP A 456 -15.06 -3.04 -2.20
CA ASP A 456 -15.34 -1.65 -2.58
C ASP A 456 -14.37 -0.67 -1.89
N GLY A 457 -13.83 0.29 -2.63
CA GLY A 457 -12.75 1.16 -2.17
C GLY A 457 -13.21 2.58 -1.84
N GLY A 458 -12.25 3.51 -1.75
CA GLY A 458 -12.52 4.93 -1.55
C GLY A 458 -13.28 5.20 -0.27
N GLY A 459 -14.33 6.03 -0.33
CA GLY A 459 -15.15 6.34 0.84
C GLY A 459 -15.85 5.12 1.45
N SER A 460 -15.97 3.99 0.73
CA SER A 460 -16.52 2.77 1.31
C SER A 460 -15.50 2.02 2.17
N ALA A 461 -14.20 2.24 1.96
CA ALA A 461 -13.12 1.48 2.60
C ALA A 461 -13.03 1.75 4.10
N GLN A 462 -13.49 0.78 4.90
CA GLN A 462 -13.60 0.91 6.35
C GLN A 462 -13.34 -0.43 7.02
N LEU A 463 -12.41 -0.42 7.98
CA LEU A 463 -12.11 -1.53 8.87
C LEU A 463 -12.48 -1.13 10.30
N TRP A 464 -13.54 -1.74 10.82
CA TRP A 464 -13.99 -1.57 12.19
C TRP A 464 -13.52 -2.75 13.03
N VAL A 465 -12.97 -2.51 14.20
CA VAL A 465 -12.55 -3.55 15.15
C VAL A 465 -13.18 -3.25 16.50
N LYS A 466 -13.98 -4.20 17.03
CA LYS A 466 -14.79 -4.03 18.24
C LYS A 466 -15.55 -2.68 18.27
N GLY A 467 -16.20 -2.35 17.14
CA GLY A 467 -17.00 -1.13 17.00
C GLY A 467 -16.20 0.18 16.81
N ARG A 468 -14.86 0.14 16.74
CA ARG A 468 -14.02 1.32 16.49
C ARG A 468 -13.43 1.28 15.09
N LEU A 469 -13.48 2.40 14.36
CA LEU A 469 -12.83 2.54 13.06
C LEU A 469 -11.31 2.58 13.27
N ARG A 470 -10.56 1.72 12.58
CA ARG A 470 -9.13 1.55 12.80
C ARG A 470 -8.25 2.13 11.70
N ASN A 471 -8.74 2.23 10.47
CA ASN A 471 -8.03 2.94 9.40
C ASN A 471 -8.32 4.45 9.44
N PRO A 472 -7.39 5.31 9.01
CA PRO A 472 -7.63 6.72 8.80
C PRO A 472 -8.79 6.92 7.83
N TYR A 473 -9.62 7.91 8.14
CA TYR A 473 -10.78 8.26 7.33
C TYR A 473 -10.98 9.77 7.36
N GLN A 474 -11.20 10.38 6.19
CA GLN A 474 -11.43 11.81 6.08
C GLN A 474 -12.93 12.11 6.11
N GLY A 475 -13.35 12.97 7.05
CA GLY A 475 -14.75 13.33 7.24
C GLY A 475 -15.57 12.21 7.88
N SER A 476 -16.88 12.20 7.61
CA SER A 476 -17.80 11.22 8.20
C SER A 476 -17.76 9.88 7.44
N PRO A 477 -17.62 8.73 8.15
CA PRO A 477 -17.66 7.41 7.54
C PRO A 477 -18.91 7.20 6.67
N ARG A 478 -18.71 6.68 5.45
CA ARG A 478 -19.79 6.49 4.48
C ARG A 478 -20.63 5.26 4.83
N PRO A 479 -21.97 5.36 4.90
CA PRO A 479 -22.83 4.19 4.97
C PRO A 479 -22.70 3.29 3.73
N VAL A 480 -22.63 1.98 3.94
CA VAL A 480 -22.54 0.94 2.90
C VAL A 480 -23.76 0.02 2.95
N VAL A 481 -23.93 -0.81 1.92
CA VAL A 481 -25.06 -1.75 1.79
C VAL A 481 -24.72 -3.12 2.33
N SER A 482 -23.46 -3.54 2.13
CA SER A 482 -22.95 -4.84 2.58
C SER A 482 -21.62 -4.68 3.29
N ALA A 483 -21.33 -5.62 4.18
CA ALA A 483 -20.06 -5.74 4.89
C ALA A 483 -19.72 -7.21 5.13
N LEU A 484 -18.46 -7.47 5.45
CA LEU A 484 -17.94 -8.77 5.89
C LEU A 484 -17.64 -8.67 7.38
N ALA A 485 -18.38 -9.42 8.19
CA ALA A 485 -18.27 -9.43 9.64
C ALA A 485 -17.59 -10.71 10.13
N LEU A 486 -16.52 -10.55 10.89
CA LEU A 486 -15.81 -11.64 11.55
C LEU A 486 -16.27 -11.75 13.00
N TYR A 487 -16.83 -12.91 13.34
CA TYR A 487 -17.17 -13.27 14.71
C TYR A 487 -16.15 -14.24 15.30
N ALA A 488 -16.16 -14.34 16.63
CA ALA A 488 -15.47 -15.42 17.32
C ALA A 488 -15.93 -16.80 16.79
N PRO A 489 -15.07 -17.84 16.90
CA PRO A 489 -15.35 -19.19 16.41
C PRO A 489 -16.69 -19.76 16.87
#